data_AF-A0A1H9YIY6-F1
#
_entry.id   AF-A0A1H9YIY6-F1
#
_cell.length_a   1.000
_cell.length_b   1.000
_cell.length_c   1.000
_cell.angle_alpha   90.00
_cell.angle_beta   90.00
_cell.angle_gamma   90.00
#
_symmetry.space_group_name_H-M   'P 1'
#
loop_
_entity.id
_entity.type
_entity.pdbx_description
1 polymer ?
#
loop_
_entity_poly.entity_id
_entity_poly.type
_entity_poly.pdbx_seq_one_letter_code
_entity_poly.pdbx_strand_id
1 'polypeptide(L)'
;MGVALRHHYRPRGVAAALFDCRTPEVLLSGPAGTGKSRACLEKLHLMALLNPGMRALIVRKTAVSLGSTSLVTFREHVAKESLAAGDVVWYGGSAQEAASYRYTNGSVIVVGGMDKATKIMSSEYDIAYVQEAIELTEDDWEAITTRLRNGKVSFQQLIADTNPSVPTHWLWLRARCDRGDTVVLDCRHEDNPVLFDDDGQPTPVGTDYIGKLGRLVRARTSTPPCTWPIGSPSPEAGPEGGRWASVTPPPSSCGAGPRIRTAGCICTRATFAGLLPEGPRAARLREVAAHLEETWFCWIGGHRPGDVFYYRLQSPVLIAELDHHCGVFLDYDTPKPFHVHTVLRTPHGNDYGRAWVRQWQAGRGQ
;
A
#
# COMPACT_ATOMS: atom_id res chain seq x y z
N MET A 1 -50.64 -6.16 12.88
CA MET A 1 -49.68 -5.20 13.47
C MET A 1 -48.35 -5.39 12.76
N GLY A 2 -47.96 -4.47 11.87
CA GLY A 2 -46.65 -4.56 11.21
C GLY A 2 -45.55 -4.31 12.22
N VAL A 3 -44.56 -5.20 12.28
CA VAL A 3 -43.34 -4.97 13.08
C VAL A 3 -42.65 -3.75 12.49
N ALA A 4 -42.54 -2.67 13.26
CA ALA A 4 -41.78 -1.49 12.84
C ALA A 4 -40.31 -1.90 12.73
N LEU A 5 -39.80 -2.05 11.50
CA LEU A 5 -38.38 -2.31 11.25
C LEU A 5 -37.59 -1.08 11.72
N ARG A 6 -36.63 -1.28 12.62
CA ARG A 6 -35.76 -0.21 13.14
C ARG A 6 -34.31 -0.56 12.85
N HIS A 7 -33.63 0.35 12.17
CA HIS A 7 -32.19 0.29 11.98
C HIS A 7 -31.48 0.98 13.15
N HIS A 8 -30.56 0.30 13.81
CA HIS A 8 -29.81 0.83 14.95
C HIS A 8 -28.32 0.93 14.62
N TYR A 9 -27.83 2.16 14.52
CA TYR A 9 -26.41 2.47 14.38
C TYR A 9 -26.08 3.69 15.25
N ARG A 10 -24.99 3.58 16.01
CA ARG A 10 -24.44 4.68 16.82
C ARG A 10 -22.96 4.85 16.46
N PRO A 11 -22.58 5.92 15.73
CA PRO A 11 -21.18 6.17 15.46
C PRO A 11 -20.44 6.53 16.75
N ARG A 12 -19.19 6.07 16.89
CA ARG A 12 -18.28 6.40 18.00
C ARG A 12 -16.95 6.93 17.47
N GLY A 13 -16.27 7.74 18.27
CA GLY A 13 -14.93 8.25 17.97
C GLY A 13 -14.82 8.85 16.57
N VAL A 14 -13.88 8.35 15.76
CA VAL A 14 -13.67 8.79 14.38
C VAL A 14 -14.90 8.62 13.48
N ALA A 15 -15.70 7.57 13.68
CA ALA A 15 -16.93 7.40 12.93
C ALA A 15 -17.93 8.54 13.23
N ALA A 16 -17.98 9.05 14.47
CA ALA A 16 -18.82 10.21 14.80
C ALA A 16 -18.29 11.49 14.14
N ALA A 17 -16.97 11.71 14.19
CA ALA A 17 -16.33 12.82 13.50
C ALA A 17 -16.60 12.82 11.99
N LEU A 18 -16.64 11.65 11.34
CA LEU A 18 -17.03 11.53 9.94
C LEU A 18 -18.47 12.04 9.69
N PHE A 19 -19.42 11.75 10.58
CA PHE A 19 -20.81 12.19 10.43
C PHE A 19 -20.98 13.70 10.55
N ASP A 20 -20.14 14.36 11.34
CA ASP A 20 -20.11 15.82 11.48
C ASP A 20 -19.25 16.51 10.40
N CYS A 21 -18.31 15.79 9.80
CA CYS A 21 -17.40 16.31 8.80
C CYS A 21 -18.13 16.73 7.50
N ARG A 22 -17.86 17.96 7.06
CA ARG A 22 -18.41 18.57 5.84
C ARG A 22 -17.32 18.98 4.84
N THR A 23 -16.05 18.62 5.09
CA THR A 23 -14.95 18.99 4.18
C THR A 23 -15.13 18.30 2.82
N PRO A 24 -14.67 18.91 1.71
CA PRO A 24 -14.84 18.32 0.39
C PRO A 24 -14.20 16.94 0.24
N GLU A 25 -13.06 16.70 0.89
CA GLU A 25 -12.39 15.40 0.88
C GLU A 25 -12.10 14.94 2.32
N VAL A 26 -12.42 13.68 2.63
CA VAL A 26 -12.14 13.05 3.93
C VAL A 26 -11.73 11.59 3.76
N LEU A 27 -10.66 11.19 4.43
CA LEU A 27 -10.07 9.85 4.38
C LEU A 27 -10.04 9.23 5.78
N LEU A 28 -10.70 8.08 5.94
CA LEU A 28 -10.58 7.24 7.12
C LEU A 28 -9.39 6.29 6.94
N SER A 29 -8.34 6.47 7.73
CA SER A 29 -7.15 5.62 7.70
C SER A 29 -7.05 4.81 8.98
N GLY A 30 -6.83 3.50 8.88
CA GLY A 30 -6.65 2.68 10.09
C GLY A 30 -6.67 1.19 9.79
N PRO A 31 -6.29 0.32 10.73
CA PRO A 31 -6.19 -1.12 10.50
C PRO A 31 -7.54 -1.78 10.18
N ALA A 32 -7.50 -3.04 9.74
CA ALA A 32 -8.69 -3.83 9.53
C ALA A 32 -9.45 -4.06 10.85
N GLY A 33 -10.79 -4.00 10.80
CA GLY A 33 -11.66 -4.22 11.95
C GLY A 33 -11.95 -2.99 12.81
N THR A 34 -11.56 -1.78 12.39
CA THR A 34 -11.88 -0.52 13.09
C THR A 34 -13.23 0.09 12.72
N GLY A 35 -13.98 -0.50 11.78
CA GLY A 35 -15.32 -0.04 11.40
C GLY A 35 -15.38 1.06 10.33
N LYS A 36 -14.26 1.40 9.68
CA LYS A 36 -14.16 2.47 8.66
C LYS A 36 -15.19 2.36 7.54
N SER A 37 -15.19 1.24 6.83
CA SER A 37 -16.07 1.02 5.68
C SER A 37 -17.54 1.05 6.09
N ARG A 38 -17.86 0.51 7.28
CA ARG A 38 -19.19 0.57 7.86
C ARG A 38 -19.63 2.02 8.07
N ALA A 39 -18.81 2.84 8.70
CA ALA A 39 -19.13 4.24 8.97
C ALA A 39 -19.36 5.05 7.69
N CYS A 40 -18.52 4.86 6.65
CA CYS A 40 -18.70 5.50 5.35
C CYS A 40 -20.03 5.13 4.70
N LEU A 41 -20.36 3.84 4.67
CA LEU A 41 -21.60 3.34 4.09
C LEU A 41 -22.85 3.81 4.85
N GLU A 42 -22.78 3.89 6.18
CA GLU A 42 -23.86 4.40 7.04
C GLU A 42 -24.14 5.87 6.79
N LYS A 43 -23.08 6.69 6.69
CA LYS A 43 -23.22 8.10 6.31
C LYS A 43 -23.89 8.22 4.94
N LEU A 44 -23.46 7.42 3.97
CA LEU A 44 -24.01 7.41 2.62
C LEU A 44 -25.51 7.06 2.60
N HIS A 45 -25.90 6.02 3.37
CA HIS A 45 -27.29 5.58 3.49
C HIS A 45 -28.17 6.65 4.16
N LEU A 46 -27.72 7.19 5.30
CA LEU A 46 -28.43 8.23 6.02
C LEU A 46 -28.63 9.47 5.14
N MET A 47 -27.60 9.89 4.40
CA MET A 47 -27.71 11.02 3.48
C MET A 47 -28.73 10.74 2.36
N ALA A 48 -28.77 9.52 1.83
CA ALA A 48 -29.73 9.15 0.77
C ALA A 48 -31.17 9.17 1.27
N LEU A 49 -31.42 8.75 2.52
CA LEU A 49 -32.72 8.82 3.17
C LEU A 49 -33.18 10.26 3.45
N LEU A 50 -32.26 11.11 3.92
CA LEU A 50 -32.57 12.49 4.35
C LEU A 50 -32.70 13.50 3.20
N ASN A 51 -32.10 13.24 2.04
CA ASN A 51 -32.04 14.19 0.93
C ASN A 51 -32.69 13.59 -0.32
N PRO A 52 -33.99 13.85 -0.59
CA PRO A 52 -34.69 13.31 -1.75
C PRO A 52 -34.01 13.64 -3.09
N GLY A 53 -33.86 12.63 -3.94
CA GLY A 53 -33.21 12.76 -5.25
C GLY A 53 -31.69 12.87 -5.21
N MET A 54 -31.06 12.66 -4.05
CA MET A 54 -29.61 12.63 -3.92
C MET A 54 -29.00 11.53 -4.80
N ARG A 55 -27.84 11.82 -5.39
CA ARG A 55 -27.08 10.83 -6.14
C ARG A 55 -25.75 10.56 -5.45
N ALA A 56 -25.46 9.30 -5.17
CA ALA A 56 -24.20 8.88 -4.59
C ALA A 56 -23.48 7.84 -5.43
N LEU A 57 -22.19 7.69 -5.18
CA LEU A 57 -21.34 6.67 -5.77
C LEU A 57 -20.65 5.84 -4.68
N ILE A 58 -20.69 4.52 -4.79
CA ILE A 58 -19.75 3.61 -4.14
C ILE A 58 -18.80 3.11 -5.23
N VAL A 59 -17.50 3.36 -5.05
CA VAL A 59 -16.49 3.05 -6.04
C VAL A 59 -15.26 2.40 -5.43
N ARG A 60 -14.61 1.54 -6.20
CA ARG A 60 -13.31 0.94 -5.91
C ARG A 60 -12.49 0.88 -7.21
N LYS A 61 -11.23 0.47 -7.14
CA LYS A 61 -10.39 0.29 -8.35
C LYS A 61 -11.03 -0.66 -9.36
N THR A 62 -11.57 -1.79 -8.90
CA THR A 62 -12.25 -2.77 -9.76
C THR A 62 -13.67 -3.05 -9.29
N ALA A 63 -14.64 -3.06 -10.20
CA ALA A 63 -16.05 -3.26 -9.87
C ALA A 63 -16.32 -4.64 -9.22
N VAL A 64 -15.58 -5.66 -9.63
CA VAL A 64 -15.72 -7.04 -9.10
C VAL A 64 -15.36 -7.11 -7.61
N SER A 65 -14.42 -6.28 -7.15
CA SER A 65 -13.99 -6.26 -5.75
C SER A 65 -15.03 -5.68 -4.78
N LEU A 66 -16.01 -4.94 -5.29
CA LEU A 66 -17.12 -4.41 -4.48
C LEU A 66 -18.12 -5.50 -4.09
N GLY A 67 -18.33 -6.49 -4.97
CA GLY A 67 -19.35 -7.54 -4.81
C GLY A 67 -19.16 -8.40 -3.57
N SER A 68 -17.91 -8.63 -3.16
CA SER A 68 -17.52 -9.51 -2.06
C SER A 68 -17.33 -8.80 -0.72
N THR A 69 -17.35 -7.46 -0.68
CA THR A 69 -16.95 -6.69 0.52
C THR A 69 -17.97 -5.60 0.87
N SER A 70 -17.93 -4.45 0.19
CA SER A 70 -18.80 -3.30 0.46
C SER A 70 -20.28 -3.61 0.27
N LEU A 71 -20.64 -4.29 -0.81
CA LEU A 71 -22.06 -4.52 -1.11
C LEU A 71 -22.70 -5.52 -0.15
N VAL A 72 -21.92 -6.49 0.34
CA VAL A 72 -22.36 -7.40 1.41
C VAL A 72 -22.57 -6.59 2.70
N THR A 73 -21.58 -5.78 3.10
CA THR A 73 -21.70 -4.92 4.28
C THR A 73 -22.92 -3.99 4.18
N PHE A 74 -23.13 -3.39 3.02
CA PHE A 74 -24.26 -2.52 2.77
C PHE A 74 -25.60 -3.27 2.90
N ARG A 75 -25.73 -4.41 2.23
CA ARG A 75 -26.97 -5.20 2.22
C ARG A 75 -27.30 -5.83 3.56
N GLU A 76 -26.33 -6.49 4.19
CA GLU A 76 -26.56 -7.31 5.39
C GLU A 76 -26.59 -6.50 6.67
N HIS A 77 -25.98 -5.32 6.65
CA HIS A 77 -25.85 -4.54 7.86
C HIS A 77 -26.42 -3.14 7.70
N VAL A 78 -26.26 -2.43 6.57
CA VAL A 78 -26.61 -0.97 6.47
C VAL A 78 -28.06 -0.80 6.05
N ALA A 79 -28.37 -1.18 4.81
CA ALA A 79 -29.68 -1.02 4.21
C ALA A 79 -30.59 -2.22 4.44
N LYS A 80 -30.24 -3.14 5.35
CA LYS A 80 -30.97 -4.40 5.59
C LYS A 80 -32.45 -4.15 5.83
N GLU A 81 -32.76 -3.26 6.78
CA GLU A 81 -34.13 -2.93 7.13
C GLU A 81 -34.84 -2.18 5.99
N SER A 82 -34.18 -1.24 5.33
CA SER A 82 -34.76 -0.50 4.19
C SER A 82 -35.01 -1.37 2.96
N LEU A 83 -34.17 -2.39 2.72
CA LEU A 83 -34.38 -3.41 1.69
C LEU A 83 -35.57 -4.31 2.06
N ALA A 84 -35.67 -4.72 3.32
CA ALA A 84 -36.79 -5.54 3.79
C ALA A 84 -38.13 -4.77 3.77
N ALA A 85 -38.10 -3.47 4.04
CA ALA A 85 -39.27 -2.59 3.96
C ALA A 85 -39.69 -2.24 2.52
N GLY A 86 -38.79 -2.42 1.54
CA GLY A 86 -39.01 -1.99 0.16
C GLY A 86 -38.73 -0.51 -0.10
N ASP A 87 -38.19 0.21 0.88
CA ASP A 87 -37.75 1.61 0.73
C ASP A 87 -36.53 1.74 -0.17
N VAL A 88 -35.74 0.67 -0.25
CA VAL A 88 -34.57 0.55 -1.12
C VAL A 88 -34.72 -0.69 -1.98
N VAL A 89 -34.44 -0.56 -3.27
CA VAL A 89 -34.46 -1.67 -4.23
C VAL A 89 -33.13 -1.74 -4.95
N TRP A 90 -32.57 -2.96 -5.05
CA TRP A 90 -31.38 -3.21 -5.86
C TRP A 90 -31.74 -3.31 -7.34
N TYR A 91 -31.02 -2.55 -8.17
CA TYR A 91 -31.04 -2.65 -9.61
C TYR A 91 -29.69 -3.18 -10.10
N GLY A 92 -29.71 -4.34 -10.77
CA GLY A 92 -28.51 -5.05 -11.22
C GLY A 92 -27.70 -4.36 -12.33
N GLY A 93 -28.16 -3.20 -12.83
CA GLY A 93 -27.55 -2.49 -13.95
C GLY A 93 -27.99 -3.03 -15.31
N SER A 94 -27.56 -2.34 -16.35
CA SER A 94 -27.77 -2.73 -17.75
C SER A 94 -26.57 -2.28 -18.61
N ALA A 95 -26.67 -2.43 -19.93
CA ALA A 95 -25.68 -1.84 -20.84
C ALA A 95 -25.61 -0.31 -20.67
N GLN A 96 -26.77 0.33 -20.47
CA GLN A 96 -26.92 1.79 -20.41
C GLN A 96 -26.72 2.36 -19.00
N GLU A 97 -27.13 1.61 -17.97
CA GLU A 97 -27.11 2.09 -16.59
C GLU A 97 -26.19 1.25 -15.70
N ALA A 98 -25.53 1.91 -14.75
CA ALA A 98 -24.76 1.22 -13.72
C ALA A 98 -25.67 0.55 -12.69
N ALA A 99 -25.17 -0.49 -12.03
CA ALA A 99 -25.87 -1.12 -10.92
C ALA A 99 -26.04 -0.11 -9.78
N SER A 100 -27.16 -0.16 -9.07
CA SER A 100 -27.48 0.86 -8.06
C SER A 100 -28.51 0.39 -7.04
N TYR A 101 -28.48 1.01 -5.86
CA TYR A 101 -29.58 0.99 -4.90
C TYR A 101 -30.47 2.21 -5.13
N ARG A 102 -31.76 1.97 -5.38
CA ARG A 102 -32.76 3.01 -5.67
C ARG A 102 -33.70 3.17 -4.50
N TYR A 103 -33.90 4.41 -4.06
CA TYR A 103 -34.70 4.75 -2.89
C TYR A 103 -36.07 5.26 -3.33
N THR A 104 -37.09 5.03 -2.51
CA THR A 104 -38.46 5.50 -2.76
C THR A 104 -38.58 7.04 -2.84
N ASN A 105 -37.68 7.77 -2.19
CA ASN A 105 -37.59 9.23 -2.28
C ASN A 105 -36.86 9.75 -3.54
N GLY A 106 -36.54 8.86 -4.49
CA GLY A 106 -35.84 9.19 -5.73
C GLY A 106 -34.32 9.23 -5.61
N SER A 107 -33.74 9.06 -4.42
CA SER A 107 -32.30 8.98 -4.24
C SER A 107 -31.72 7.70 -4.85
N VAL A 108 -30.48 7.76 -5.31
CA VAL A 108 -29.79 6.62 -5.95
C VAL A 108 -28.35 6.53 -5.46
N ILE A 109 -27.94 5.34 -5.01
CA ILE A 109 -26.54 5.02 -4.76
C ILE A 109 -26.05 4.11 -5.87
N VAL A 110 -25.24 4.66 -6.77
CA VAL A 110 -24.61 3.95 -7.89
C VAL A 110 -23.41 3.16 -7.39
N VAL A 111 -23.16 2.00 -7.98
CA VAL A 111 -22.03 1.13 -7.69
C VAL A 111 -21.21 0.94 -8.96
N GLY A 112 -19.89 1.16 -8.87
CA GLY A 112 -19.01 1.03 -10.04
C GLY A 112 -17.54 0.84 -9.68
N GLY A 113 -16.73 0.50 -10.69
CA GLY A 113 -15.28 0.43 -10.55
C GLY A 113 -14.59 1.36 -11.52
N MET A 114 -13.41 1.86 -11.14
CA MET A 114 -12.59 2.73 -12.00
C MET A 114 -12.02 1.99 -13.22
N ASP A 115 -11.96 0.65 -13.18
CA ASP A 115 -11.72 -0.22 -14.33
C ASP A 115 -12.76 -0.05 -15.46
N LYS A 116 -13.94 0.50 -15.16
CA LYS A 116 -14.99 0.83 -16.13
C LYS A 116 -15.52 2.25 -15.92
N ALA A 117 -14.59 3.21 -15.83
CA ALA A 117 -14.88 4.60 -15.46
C ALA A 117 -15.91 5.31 -16.36
N THR A 118 -16.09 4.91 -17.64
CA THR A 118 -17.00 5.59 -18.58
C THR A 118 -18.41 5.80 -18.02
N LYS A 119 -18.99 4.79 -17.36
CA LYS A 119 -20.35 4.90 -16.77
C LYS A 119 -20.40 5.85 -15.57
N ILE A 120 -19.31 5.91 -14.80
CA ILE A 120 -19.18 6.79 -13.64
C ILE A 120 -19.03 8.24 -14.11
N MET A 121 -18.23 8.47 -15.15
CA MET A 121 -17.89 9.82 -15.65
C MET A 121 -19.05 10.54 -16.34
N SER A 122 -20.05 9.80 -16.82
CA SER A 122 -21.28 10.36 -17.42
C SER A 122 -22.34 10.77 -16.39
N SER A 123 -22.07 10.62 -15.09
CA SER A 123 -23.02 10.93 -14.02
C SER A 123 -22.54 12.08 -13.12
N GLU A 124 -23.49 12.66 -12.39
CA GLU A 124 -23.27 13.67 -11.36
C GLU A 124 -23.71 13.10 -10.01
N TYR A 125 -22.94 13.42 -8.97
CA TYR A 125 -23.12 12.92 -7.61
C TYR A 125 -23.07 14.08 -6.61
N ASP A 126 -23.71 13.91 -5.45
CA ASP A 126 -23.55 14.75 -4.28
C ASP A 126 -22.42 14.23 -3.39
N ILE A 127 -22.28 12.91 -3.31
CA ILE A 127 -21.29 12.25 -2.46
C ILE A 127 -20.73 10.99 -3.14
N ALA A 128 -19.43 10.78 -3.03
CA ALA A 128 -18.79 9.56 -3.50
C ALA A 128 -18.00 8.91 -2.36
N TYR A 129 -18.10 7.58 -2.25
CA TYR A 129 -17.34 6.75 -1.34
C TYR A 129 -16.35 5.88 -2.11
N VAL A 130 -15.06 6.15 -1.91
CA VAL A 130 -13.94 5.35 -2.43
C VAL A 130 -13.55 4.30 -1.39
N GLN A 131 -13.80 3.03 -1.70
CA GLN A 131 -13.33 1.93 -0.87
C GLN A 131 -11.88 1.55 -1.22
N GLU A 132 -11.05 1.35 -0.18
CA GLU A 132 -9.65 0.92 -0.31
C GLU A 132 -8.88 1.85 -1.24
N ALA A 133 -8.92 3.14 -0.90
CA ALA A 133 -8.41 4.25 -1.71
C ALA A 133 -6.93 4.12 -2.10
N ILE A 134 -6.16 3.30 -1.39
CA ILE A 134 -4.77 2.98 -1.75
C ILE A 134 -4.65 2.31 -3.13
N GLU A 135 -5.71 1.70 -3.64
CA GLU A 135 -5.71 1.05 -4.96
C GLU A 135 -5.95 2.04 -6.11
N LEU A 136 -6.38 3.27 -5.82
CA LEU A 136 -6.67 4.30 -6.83
C LEU A 136 -5.39 5.08 -7.21
N THR A 137 -5.41 5.66 -8.40
CA THR A 137 -4.44 6.69 -8.81
C THR A 137 -4.95 8.09 -8.47
N GLU A 138 -4.07 9.10 -8.53
CA GLU A 138 -4.48 10.50 -8.37
C GLU A 138 -5.48 10.92 -9.48
N ASP A 139 -5.25 10.50 -10.73
CA ASP A 139 -6.20 10.73 -11.83
C ASP A 139 -7.58 10.14 -11.56
N ASP A 140 -7.66 8.94 -10.96
CA ASP A 140 -8.94 8.34 -10.59
C ASP A 140 -9.68 9.22 -9.57
N TRP A 141 -8.95 9.70 -8.57
CA TRP A 141 -9.46 10.56 -7.50
C TRP A 141 -10.00 11.87 -8.05
N GLU A 142 -9.20 12.57 -8.87
CA GLU A 142 -9.61 13.82 -9.51
C GLU A 142 -10.80 13.63 -10.45
N ALA A 143 -10.80 12.55 -11.23
CA ALA A 143 -11.91 12.20 -12.11
C ALA A 143 -13.22 12.03 -11.32
N ILE A 144 -13.18 11.41 -10.14
CA ILE A 144 -14.35 11.29 -9.25
C ILE A 144 -14.72 12.66 -8.68
N THR A 145 -13.77 13.42 -8.16
CA THR A 145 -14.00 14.76 -7.58
C THR A 145 -14.73 15.68 -8.55
N THR A 146 -14.38 15.67 -9.85
CA THR A 146 -15.08 16.51 -10.84
C THR A 146 -16.57 16.18 -11.00
N ARG A 147 -17.04 14.99 -10.60
CA ARG A 147 -18.45 14.55 -10.69
C ARG A 147 -19.29 14.98 -9.49
N LEU A 148 -18.67 15.54 -8.46
CA LEU A 148 -19.34 16.01 -7.25
C LEU A 148 -20.03 17.36 -7.49
N ARG A 149 -21.19 17.34 -8.15
CA ARG A 149 -21.92 18.54 -8.61
C ARG A 149 -23.44 18.39 -8.79
N ASN A 150 -24.06 17.33 -8.23
CA ASN A 150 -25.51 17.10 -8.40
C ASN A 150 -26.42 18.12 -7.67
N GLY A 151 -25.96 18.66 -6.54
CA GLY A 151 -26.60 19.81 -5.87
C GLY A 151 -27.90 19.53 -5.10
N LYS A 152 -28.14 18.28 -4.69
CA LYS A 152 -29.29 17.88 -3.84
C LYS A 152 -28.94 17.85 -2.35
N VAL A 153 -27.67 17.93 -2.00
CA VAL A 153 -27.17 18.04 -0.63
C VAL A 153 -26.50 19.40 -0.44
N SER A 154 -26.52 19.93 0.78
CA SER A 154 -25.93 21.23 1.14
C SER A 154 -24.40 21.31 1.01
N PHE A 155 -23.73 20.18 0.81
CA PHE A 155 -22.29 20.08 0.55
C PHE A 155 -22.03 18.87 -0.34
N GLN A 156 -20.97 18.95 -1.14
CA GLN A 156 -20.50 17.82 -1.91
C GLN A 156 -19.23 17.25 -1.28
N GLN A 157 -19.09 15.93 -1.30
CA GLN A 157 -18.02 15.28 -0.54
C GLN A 157 -17.50 14.00 -1.21
N LEU A 158 -16.18 13.84 -1.20
CA LEU A 158 -15.49 12.59 -1.44
C LEU A 158 -15.08 12.00 -0.10
N ILE A 159 -15.69 10.88 0.29
CA ILE A 159 -15.29 10.10 1.46
C ILE A 159 -14.49 8.88 0.99
N ALA A 160 -13.50 8.47 1.77
CA ALA A 160 -12.66 7.34 1.43
C ALA A 160 -12.23 6.56 2.66
N ASP A 161 -11.90 5.28 2.49
CA ASP A 161 -11.20 4.51 3.52
C ASP A 161 -10.00 3.74 2.98
N THR A 162 -9.01 3.54 3.85
CA THR A 162 -7.82 2.77 3.54
C THR A 162 -7.19 2.16 4.79
N ASN A 163 -6.48 1.07 4.61
CA ASN A 163 -5.48 0.66 5.60
C ASN A 163 -4.20 1.52 5.43
N PRO A 164 -3.42 1.79 6.50
CA PRO A 164 -2.22 2.60 6.40
C PRO A 164 -1.19 2.02 5.44
N SER A 165 -0.45 2.89 4.74
CA SER A 165 0.58 2.52 3.76
C SER A 165 1.84 3.39 3.92
N VAL A 166 2.85 3.18 3.07
CA VAL A 166 4.12 3.92 3.11
C VAL A 166 3.92 5.43 2.96
N PRO A 167 4.67 6.28 3.69
CA PRO A 167 4.48 7.74 3.66
C PRO A 167 4.63 8.40 2.29
N THR A 168 5.29 7.74 1.34
CA THR A 168 5.53 8.25 -0.03
C THR A 168 4.35 8.06 -0.98
N HIS A 169 3.28 7.38 -0.56
CA HIS A 169 2.10 7.18 -1.40
C HIS A 169 1.40 8.52 -1.69
N TRP A 170 0.88 8.71 -2.92
CA TRP A 170 0.25 9.96 -3.35
C TRP A 170 -0.87 10.42 -2.40
N LEU A 171 -1.66 9.48 -1.88
CA LEU A 171 -2.74 9.76 -0.92
C LEU A 171 -2.21 10.41 0.37
N TRP A 172 -1.03 9.99 0.84
CA TRP A 172 -0.37 10.61 1.99
C TRP A 172 0.31 11.92 1.63
N LEU A 173 0.83 12.08 0.40
CA LEU A 173 1.35 13.37 -0.05
C LEU A 173 0.22 14.41 -0.13
N ARG A 174 -0.94 14.05 -0.69
CA ARG A 174 -2.12 14.90 -0.77
C ARG A 174 -2.67 15.25 0.62
N ALA A 175 -2.69 14.27 1.52
CA ALA A 175 -3.34 14.41 2.81
C ALA A 175 -2.41 14.87 3.96
N ARG A 176 -1.08 14.71 3.85
CA ARG A 176 -0.09 15.07 4.90
C ARG A 176 1.04 16.00 4.43
N CYS A 177 1.28 16.20 3.12
CA CYS A 177 2.44 16.97 2.63
C CYS A 177 2.06 18.10 1.64
N ASP A 178 1.43 19.18 2.14
CA ASP A 178 1.50 20.56 1.60
C ASP A 178 0.29 21.17 0.87
N ARG A 179 -0.81 20.46 0.57
CA ARG A 179 -2.03 21.11 0.03
C ARG A 179 -3.17 21.31 1.05
N GLY A 180 -3.33 20.39 2.00
CA GLY A 180 -4.41 20.48 3.00
C GLY A 180 -5.82 20.19 2.46
N ASP A 181 -5.92 19.65 1.23
CA ASP A 181 -7.19 19.45 0.52
C ASP A 181 -8.03 18.30 1.12
N THR A 182 -7.37 17.30 1.73
CA THR A 182 -8.01 16.09 2.28
C THR A 182 -7.82 16.00 3.80
N VAL A 183 -8.92 15.89 4.55
CA VAL A 183 -8.87 15.63 5.99
C VAL A 183 -8.65 14.15 6.25
N VAL A 184 -7.61 13.78 7.00
CA VAL A 184 -7.39 12.39 7.44
C VAL A 184 -7.93 12.19 8.84
N LEU A 185 -8.73 11.13 9.03
CA LEU A 185 -9.19 10.68 10.33
C LEU A 185 -8.60 9.29 10.64
N ASP A 186 -7.74 9.23 11.65
CA ASP A 186 -7.02 8.00 12.04
C ASP A 186 -7.89 7.10 12.94
N CYS A 187 -8.49 6.07 12.36
CA CYS A 187 -9.39 5.12 13.01
C CYS A 187 -8.62 4.09 13.85
N ARG A 188 -9.12 3.80 15.06
CA ARG A 188 -8.53 2.81 15.96
C ARG A 188 -9.52 1.69 16.29
N HIS A 189 -9.04 0.60 16.89
CA HIS A 189 -9.91 -0.53 17.24
C HIS A 189 -10.85 -0.18 18.38
N GLU A 190 -10.41 0.72 19.26
CA GLU A 190 -11.14 1.30 20.39
C GLU A 190 -12.39 2.06 19.95
N ASP A 191 -12.42 2.56 18.71
CA ASP A 191 -13.59 3.21 18.14
C ASP A 191 -14.71 2.22 17.77
N ASN A 192 -14.41 0.91 17.69
CA ASN A 192 -15.36 -0.09 17.26
C ASN A 192 -16.17 -0.65 18.46
N PRO A 193 -17.49 -0.38 18.55
CA PRO A 193 -18.34 -0.82 19.66
C PRO A 193 -18.50 -2.34 19.76
N VAL A 194 -18.20 -3.08 18.68
CA VAL A 194 -18.17 -4.55 18.73
C VAL A 194 -16.94 -5.05 19.49
N LEU A 195 -15.84 -4.30 19.46
CA LEU A 195 -14.57 -4.67 20.07
C LEU A 195 -14.36 -4.02 21.44
N PHE A 196 -14.87 -2.81 21.66
CA PHE A 196 -14.73 -2.07 22.92
C PHE A 196 -16.07 -1.49 23.38
N ASP A 197 -16.33 -1.53 24.68
CA ASP A 197 -17.55 -0.96 25.28
C ASP A 197 -17.46 0.57 25.47
N ASP A 198 -18.47 1.17 26.10
CA ASP A 198 -18.52 2.62 26.35
C ASP A 198 -17.48 3.09 27.39
N ASP A 199 -16.95 2.19 28.22
CA ASP A 199 -15.91 2.46 29.22
C ASP A 199 -14.49 2.24 28.65
N GLY A 200 -14.39 1.91 27.36
CA GLY A 200 -13.14 1.62 26.67
C GLY A 200 -12.53 0.27 27.03
N GLN A 201 -13.29 -0.65 27.63
CA GLN A 201 -12.84 -2.00 27.91
C GLN A 201 -13.11 -2.92 26.72
N PRO A 202 -12.20 -3.88 26.42
CA PRO A 202 -12.45 -4.87 25.38
C PRO A 202 -13.67 -5.73 25.71
N THR A 203 -14.57 -5.88 24.74
CA THR A 203 -15.65 -6.88 24.81
C THR A 203 -15.06 -8.29 24.68
N PRO A 204 -15.81 -9.38 24.98
CA PRO A 204 -15.32 -10.73 24.73
C PRO A 204 -14.87 -10.96 23.27
N VAL A 205 -15.60 -10.40 22.31
CA VAL A 205 -15.23 -10.42 20.88
C VAL A 205 -13.96 -9.62 20.63
N GLY A 206 -13.85 -8.46 21.28
CA GLY A 206 -12.66 -7.61 21.29
C GLY A 206 -11.42 -8.34 21.79
N THR A 207 -11.49 -8.95 22.97
CA THR A 207 -10.39 -9.73 23.57
C THR A 207 -9.89 -10.80 22.62
N ASP A 208 -10.81 -11.56 22.01
CA ASP A 208 -10.46 -12.61 21.04
C ASP A 208 -9.81 -12.06 19.77
N TYR A 209 -10.38 -11.00 19.21
CA TYR A 209 -9.90 -10.39 17.97
C TYR A 209 -8.53 -9.72 18.16
N ILE A 210 -8.39 -8.90 19.20
CA ILE A 210 -7.11 -8.27 19.56
C ILE A 210 -6.08 -9.34 19.94
N GLY A 211 -6.48 -10.41 20.61
CA GLY A 211 -5.62 -11.57 20.89
C GLY A 211 -5.11 -12.25 19.61
N LYS A 212 -5.96 -12.42 18.58
CA LYS A 212 -5.56 -12.92 17.26
C LYS A 212 -4.57 -11.98 16.57
N LEU A 213 -4.85 -10.68 16.56
CA LEU A 213 -3.93 -9.68 16.01
C LEU A 213 -2.60 -9.68 16.75
N GLY A 214 -2.61 -9.77 18.08
CA GLY A 214 -1.41 -9.88 18.91
C GLY A 214 -0.58 -11.12 18.60
N ARG A 215 -1.21 -12.25 18.22
CA ARG A 215 -0.49 -13.44 17.73
C ARG A 215 0.10 -13.25 16.34
N LEU A 216 -0.58 -12.54 15.43
CA LEU A 216 -0.07 -12.22 14.09
C LEU A 216 1.08 -11.20 14.13
N VAL A 217 0.96 -10.18 14.98
CA VAL A 217 2.04 -9.23 15.25
C VAL A 217 3.20 -9.97 15.88
N ARG A 218 2.93 -10.82 16.89
CA ARG A 218 3.97 -11.69 17.45
C ARG A 218 4.61 -12.55 16.38
N ALA A 219 3.86 -13.21 15.49
CA ALA A 219 4.39 -13.99 14.38
C ALA A 219 5.25 -13.16 13.39
N ARG A 220 4.90 -11.88 13.15
CA ARG A 220 5.71 -10.95 12.33
C ARG A 220 6.95 -10.42 13.05
N THR A 221 6.89 -10.25 14.37
CA THR A 221 8.04 -9.86 15.20
C THR A 221 8.86 -11.06 15.67
N SER A 222 8.30 -12.26 15.55
CA SER A 222 8.89 -13.56 15.88
C SER A 222 9.25 -14.34 14.63
N THR A 223 9.16 -13.74 13.44
CA THR A 223 10.11 -14.10 12.40
C THR A 223 11.47 -13.82 13.03
N PRO A 224 12.27 -14.85 13.37
CA PRO A 224 13.59 -14.61 13.88
C PRO A 224 14.30 -13.69 12.88
N PRO A 225 15.09 -12.69 13.32
CA PRO A 225 15.94 -11.96 12.39
C PRO A 225 16.66 -13.01 11.54
N CYS A 226 16.64 -12.86 10.21
CA CYS A 226 17.23 -13.81 9.27
C CYS A 226 18.61 -14.22 9.79
N THR A 227 18.72 -15.40 10.41
CA THR A 227 19.93 -15.80 11.12
C THR A 227 20.87 -16.37 10.09
N TRP A 228 21.78 -15.53 9.63
CA TRP A 228 22.92 -15.99 8.86
C TRP A 228 23.76 -16.91 9.76
N PRO A 229 24.17 -18.09 9.29
CA PRO A 229 25.18 -18.90 9.98
C PRO A 229 26.54 -18.21 9.79
N ILE A 230 26.75 -17.09 10.49
CA ILE A 230 28.04 -16.43 10.54
C ILE A 230 28.89 -17.28 11.51
N GLY A 231 29.90 -17.96 10.98
CA GLY A 231 30.91 -18.60 11.84
C GLY A 231 31.51 -17.56 12.78
N SER A 232 31.86 -17.98 14.01
CA SER A 232 32.44 -17.14 15.06
C SER A 232 33.50 -16.18 14.50
N PRO A 233 33.50 -14.89 14.89
CA PRO A 233 34.51 -13.95 14.43
C PRO A 233 35.91 -14.44 14.84
N SER A 234 36.85 -14.48 13.90
CA SER A 234 38.25 -14.74 14.21
C SER A 234 38.83 -13.59 15.04
N PRO A 235 39.81 -13.83 15.95
CA PRO A 235 40.09 -12.94 17.09
C PRO A 235 40.81 -11.61 16.79
N GLU A 236 40.90 -11.16 15.53
CA GLU A 236 41.80 -10.06 15.14
C GLU A 236 41.17 -8.67 15.00
N ALA A 237 39.92 -8.46 15.44
CA ALA A 237 39.27 -7.15 15.37
C ALA A 237 39.35 -6.41 16.72
N GLY A 238 40.32 -5.48 16.84
CA GLY A 238 40.46 -4.56 17.97
C GLY A 238 39.32 -3.52 18.09
N PRO A 239 39.24 -2.80 19.22
CA PRO A 239 38.04 -2.06 19.62
C PRO A 239 38.08 -0.62 19.08
N GLU A 240 37.70 -0.41 17.82
CA GLU A 240 37.34 0.93 17.33
C GLU A 240 36.05 0.87 16.49
N GLY A 241 35.20 1.87 16.70
CA GLY A 241 33.76 1.85 16.40
C GLY A 241 33.34 1.51 14.96
N GLY A 242 32.25 0.76 14.87
CA GLY A 242 31.21 0.98 13.85
C GLY A 242 31.54 0.70 12.38
N ARG A 243 32.40 -0.27 12.06
CA ARG A 243 32.53 -0.81 10.70
C ARG A 243 31.90 -2.20 10.57
N TRP A 244 31.01 -2.34 9.60
CA TRP A 244 30.54 -3.62 9.09
C TRP A 244 31.74 -4.50 8.73
N ALA A 245 31.85 -5.68 9.33
CA ALA A 245 33.00 -6.57 9.15
C ALA A 245 33.09 -7.03 7.69
N SER A 246 34.11 -6.56 6.97
CA SER A 246 34.54 -7.15 5.70
C SER A 246 35.22 -8.48 6.01
N VAL A 247 34.51 -9.60 5.82
CA VAL A 247 35.17 -10.91 5.77
C VAL A 247 35.83 -11.03 4.40
N THR A 248 37.16 -11.01 4.39
CA THR A 248 37.98 -11.22 3.20
C THR A 248 37.68 -12.60 2.62
N PRO A 249 37.44 -12.75 1.30
CA PRO A 249 37.39 -14.07 0.68
C PRO A 249 38.76 -14.76 0.82
N PRO A 250 38.81 -16.11 0.87
CA PRO A 250 40.05 -16.82 1.13
C PRO A 250 41.11 -16.56 0.04
N PRO A 251 42.41 -16.65 0.41
CA PRO A 251 43.50 -16.24 -0.44
C PRO A 251 43.77 -17.30 -1.52
N SER A 252 43.44 -16.98 -2.76
CA SER A 252 44.23 -17.46 -3.90
C SER A 252 44.96 -16.26 -4.49
N SER A 253 46.19 -16.08 -4.01
CA SER A 253 47.22 -15.08 -4.38
C SER A 253 46.90 -13.59 -4.20
N CYS A 254 47.73 -12.96 -3.36
CA CYS A 254 48.06 -11.53 -3.24
C CYS A 254 47.10 -10.66 -2.39
N GLY A 255 47.63 -10.11 -1.30
CA GLY A 255 46.90 -9.41 -0.24
C GLY A 255 46.84 -7.87 -0.33
N ALA A 256 46.12 -7.35 0.68
CA ALA A 256 46.01 -5.98 1.21
C ALA A 256 44.94 -5.01 0.64
N GLY A 257 43.94 -4.68 1.49
CA GLY A 257 43.19 -3.40 1.50
C GLY A 257 41.74 -3.40 0.94
N PRO A 258 40.84 -2.50 1.40
CA PRO A 258 39.39 -2.46 1.08
C PRO A 258 39.05 -2.03 -0.37
N ARG A 259 40.06 -1.95 -1.24
CA ARG A 259 39.93 -1.80 -2.69
C ARG A 259 40.43 -3.08 -3.33
N ILE A 260 39.59 -4.11 -3.35
CA ILE A 260 40.00 -5.43 -3.84
C ILE A 260 39.80 -5.50 -5.37
N ARG A 261 40.93 -5.53 -6.09
CA ARG A 261 41.03 -6.01 -7.48
C ARG A 261 41.11 -7.54 -7.47
N THR A 262 40.00 -8.28 -7.59
CA THR A 262 40.04 -9.76 -7.73
C THR A 262 39.11 -10.29 -8.81
N ALA A 263 39.51 -11.42 -9.42
CA ALA A 263 38.87 -12.10 -10.54
C ALA A 263 37.40 -12.50 -10.33
N GLY A 264 36.95 -12.67 -9.08
CA GLY A 264 35.54 -12.97 -8.76
C GLY A 264 34.57 -11.88 -9.22
N CYS A 265 34.95 -10.62 -9.06
CA CYS A 265 34.18 -9.47 -9.57
C CYS A 265 34.02 -9.49 -11.10
N ILE A 266 34.99 -10.04 -11.84
CA ILE A 266 34.96 -10.10 -13.31
C ILE A 266 33.95 -11.15 -13.78
N CYS A 267 33.92 -12.33 -13.17
CA CYS A 267 32.93 -13.37 -13.47
C CYS A 267 31.50 -12.91 -13.17
N THR A 268 31.24 -12.33 -11.98
CA THR A 268 29.90 -11.89 -11.60
C THR A 268 29.36 -10.81 -12.55
N ARG A 269 30.20 -9.84 -12.98
CA ARG A 269 29.80 -8.82 -13.95
C ARG A 269 29.46 -9.41 -15.31
N ALA A 270 30.23 -10.40 -15.77
CA ALA A 270 29.97 -11.09 -17.03
C ALA A 270 28.65 -11.88 -16.97
N THR A 271 28.31 -12.49 -15.83
CA THR A 271 27.04 -13.19 -15.63
C THR A 271 25.84 -12.25 -15.73
N PHE A 272 25.83 -11.12 -15.02
CA PHE A 272 24.71 -10.18 -15.10
C PHE A 272 24.65 -9.41 -16.42
N ALA A 273 25.79 -9.09 -17.03
CA ALA A 273 25.83 -8.48 -18.36
C ALA A 273 25.52 -9.50 -19.49
N GLY A 274 25.51 -10.81 -19.19
CA GLY A 274 25.20 -11.88 -20.13
C GLY A 274 23.78 -11.82 -20.69
N LEU A 275 22.88 -11.09 -20.03
CA LEU A 275 21.52 -10.79 -20.53
C LEU A 275 21.53 -9.89 -21.77
N LEU A 276 22.63 -9.15 -22.03
CA LEU A 276 22.75 -8.23 -23.14
C LEU A 276 23.33 -8.93 -24.40
N PRO A 277 22.91 -8.55 -25.61
CA PRO A 277 23.55 -8.98 -26.86
C PRO A 277 25.02 -8.56 -26.91
N GLU A 278 25.82 -9.21 -27.76
CA GLU A 278 27.30 -9.06 -27.80
C GLU A 278 27.78 -7.60 -27.78
N GLY A 279 27.24 -6.75 -28.66
CA GLY A 279 27.63 -5.33 -28.77
C GLY A 279 27.34 -4.52 -27.50
N PRO A 280 26.07 -4.45 -27.04
CA PRO A 280 25.70 -3.79 -25.79
C PRO A 280 26.40 -4.37 -24.56
N ARG A 281 26.61 -5.69 -24.50
CA ARG A 281 27.35 -6.36 -23.43
C ARG A 281 28.79 -5.90 -23.38
N ALA A 282 29.47 -5.88 -24.53
CA ALA A 282 30.84 -5.39 -24.62
C ALA A 282 30.95 -3.91 -24.21
N ALA A 283 29.98 -3.08 -24.61
CA ALA A 283 29.91 -1.69 -24.18
C ALA A 283 29.73 -1.55 -22.66
N ARG A 284 28.80 -2.32 -22.07
CA ARG A 284 28.53 -2.32 -20.63
C ARG A 284 29.75 -2.80 -19.83
N LEU A 285 30.43 -3.85 -20.29
CA LEU A 285 31.63 -4.35 -19.63
C LEU A 285 32.78 -3.35 -19.69
N ARG A 286 32.93 -2.59 -20.79
CA ARG A 286 33.90 -1.48 -20.88
C ARG A 286 33.55 -0.34 -19.92
N GLU A 287 32.29 0.03 -19.81
CA GLU A 287 31.81 1.07 -18.90
C GLU A 287 32.08 0.67 -17.43
N VAL A 288 31.75 -0.56 -17.04
CA VAL A 288 32.05 -1.08 -15.71
C VAL A 288 33.55 -1.16 -15.46
N ALA A 289 34.34 -1.51 -16.49
CA ALA A 289 35.81 -1.52 -16.41
C ALA A 289 36.42 -0.13 -16.18
N ALA A 290 35.79 0.93 -16.71
CA ALA A 290 36.24 2.31 -16.51
C ALA A 290 36.04 2.77 -15.05
N HIS A 291 35.02 2.25 -14.35
CA HIS A 291 34.70 2.61 -12.96
C HIS A 291 35.14 1.56 -11.93
N LEU A 292 36.14 0.75 -12.25
CA LEU A 292 36.62 -0.30 -11.34
C LEU A 292 37.09 0.25 -10.00
N GLU A 293 37.73 1.41 -9.99
CA GLU A 293 38.27 2.02 -8.77
C GLU A 293 37.17 2.54 -7.83
N GLU A 294 35.96 2.72 -8.35
CA GLU A 294 34.76 3.13 -7.63
C GLU A 294 33.77 1.97 -7.42
N THR A 295 34.19 0.73 -7.72
CA THR A 295 33.37 -0.46 -7.57
C THR A 295 33.64 -1.15 -6.24
N TRP A 296 32.57 -1.42 -5.50
CA TRP A 296 32.57 -2.06 -4.19
C TRP A 296 31.95 -3.44 -4.29
N PHE A 297 32.51 -4.40 -3.55
CA PHE A 297 31.98 -5.75 -3.43
C PHE A 297 31.80 -6.09 -1.96
N CYS A 298 30.62 -6.59 -1.59
CA CYS A 298 30.36 -7.14 -0.28
C CYS A 298 29.79 -8.55 -0.39
N TRP A 299 30.11 -9.38 0.60
CA TRP A 299 29.77 -10.80 0.65
C TRP A 299 29.47 -11.21 2.08
N ILE A 300 28.49 -12.09 2.27
CA ILE A 300 28.21 -12.79 3.52
C ILE A 300 27.72 -14.21 3.22
N GLY A 301 28.09 -15.18 4.07
CA GLY A 301 27.69 -16.58 3.91
C GLY A 301 28.80 -17.50 3.38
N GLY A 302 28.44 -18.75 3.12
CA GLY A 302 29.38 -19.81 2.74
C GLY A 302 29.76 -19.77 1.26
N HIS A 303 30.91 -20.35 0.90
CA HIS A 303 31.53 -20.26 -0.43
C HIS A 303 31.70 -21.63 -1.11
N ARG A 304 31.23 -22.71 -0.48
CA ARG A 304 31.29 -24.07 -1.04
C ARG A 304 30.03 -24.36 -1.85
N PRO A 305 30.08 -25.32 -2.79
CA PRO A 305 28.88 -25.77 -3.48
C PRO A 305 27.78 -26.19 -2.50
N GLY A 306 26.58 -25.63 -2.65
CA GLY A 306 25.44 -25.88 -1.77
C GLY A 306 25.32 -24.92 -0.58
N ASP A 307 26.32 -24.06 -0.34
CA ASP A 307 26.23 -23.02 0.70
C ASP A 307 25.28 -21.90 0.28
N VAL A 308 24.72 -21.22 1.29
CA VAL A 308 23.92 -20.01 1.14
C VAL A 308 24.78 -18.78 1.35
N PHE A 309 24.58 -17.79 0.50
CA PHE A 309 25.35 -16.56 0.50
C PHE A 309 24.55 -15.38 -0.06
N TYR A 310 24.96 -14.18 0.33
CA TYR A 310 24.57 -12.93 -0.28
C TYR A 310 25.81 -12.25 -0.81
N TYR A 311 25.69 -11.62 -1.98
CA TYR A 311 26.67 -10.66 -2.43
C TYR A 311 26.01 -9.46 -3.10
N ARG A 312 26.72 -8.33 -3.05
CA ARG A 312 26.41 -7.14 -3.83
C ARG A 312 27.67 -6.58 -4.44
N LEU A 313 27.62 -6.40 -5.75
CA LEU A 313 28.55 -5.59 -6.52
C LEU A 313 27.88 -4.22 -6.73
N GLN A 314 28.53 -3.15 -6.30
CA GLN A 314 28.03 -1.79 -6.47
C GLN A 314 29.08 -0.92 -7.14
N SER A 315 28.78 -0.43 -8.34
CA SER A 315 29.57 0.56 -9.07
C SER A 315 28.70 1.77 -9.43
N PRO A 316 29.30 2.89 -9.88
CA PRO A 316 28.58 4.06 -10.37
C PRO A 316 27.63 3.76 -11.55
N VAL A 317 27.87 2.67 -12.28
CA VAL A 317 27.22 2.31 -13.55
C VAL A 317 26.45 0.97 -13.50
N LEU A 318 26.62 0.19 -12.42
CA LEU A 318 26.04 -1.14 -12.26
C LEU A 318 25.89 -1.50 -10.77
N ILE A 319 24.69 -1.89 -10.36
CA ILE A 319 24.47 -2.60 -9.09
C ILE A 319 23.95 -3.99 -9.43
N ALA A 320 24.62 -5.01 -8.92
CA ALA A 320 24.23 -6.40 -9.09
C ALA A 320 24.24 -7.12 -7.74
N GLU A 321 23.12 -7.73 -7.37
CA GLU A 321 22.94 -8.42 -6.10
C GLU A 321 22.39 -9.83 -6.33
N LEU A 322 22.85 -10.77 -5.51
CA LEU A 322 22.25 -12.09 -5.38
C LEU A 322 22.10 -12.37 -3.90
N ASP A 323 20.91 -12.82 -3.52
CA ASP A 323 20.53 -13.06 -2.14
C ASP A 323 19.84 -14.42 -1.98
N HIS A 324 20.42 -15.30 -1.17
CA HIS A 324 19.72 -16.47 -0.63
C HIS A 324 18.89 -16.02 0.57
N HIS A 325 17.58 -15.94 0.40
CA HIS A 325 16.71 -15.25 1.36
C HIS A 325 15.97 -16.25 2.29
N CYS A 326 15.68 -15.83 3.53
CA CYS A 326 14.75 -16.53 4.42
C CYS A 326 13.29 -16.43 3.93
N GLY A 327 12.40 -17.27 4.45
CA GLY A 327 11.01 -17.27 4.05
C GLY A 327 10.26 -16.06 4.60
N VAL A 328 9.80 -15.15 3.73
CA VAL A 328 8.87 -14.06 4.11
C VAL A 328 7.42 -14.57 4.11
N PHE A 329 7.10 -15.43 3.15
CA PHE A 329 5.80 -16.12 3.01
C PHE A 329 5.93 -17.65 3.08
N LEU A 330 7.12 -18.14 3.41
CA LEU A 330 7.48 -19.56 3.44
C LEU A 330 7.98 -19.92 4.84
N ASP A 331 7.73 -21.16 5.28
CA ASP A 331 7.96 -21.59 6.66
C ASP A 331 9.41 -22.03 6.92
N TYR A 332 10.36 -21.09 6.82
CA TYR A 332 11.77 -21.26 7.22
C TYR A 332 12.46 -19.91 7.52
N ASP A 333 13.33 -19.91 8.51
CA ASP A 333 13.95 -18.71 9.11
C ASP A 333 15.43 -18.51 8.75
N THR A 334 16.11 -19.55 8.26
CA THR A 334 17.47 -19.48 7.71
C THR A 334 17.46 -19.36 6.18
N PRO A 335 18.38 -18.62 5.55
CA PRO A 335 18.63 -18.68 4.11
C PRO A 335 18.67 -20.11 3.57
N LYS A 336 18.06 -20.35 2.40
CA LYS A 336 18.06 -21.66 1.73
C LYS A 336 18.58 -21.57 0.29
N PRO A 337 19.30 -22.59 -0.23
CA PRO A 337 19.84 -22.57 -1.60
C PRO A 337 18.78 -22.42 -2.70
N PHE A 338 17.53 -22.79 -2.41
CA PHE A 338 16.43 -22.79 -3.37
C PHE A 338 15.62 -21.49 -3.42
N HIS A 339 15.87 -20.52 -2.53
CA HIS A 339 15.13 -19.26 -2.48
C HIS A 339 16.08 -18.09 -2.76
N VAL A 340 16.12 -17.69 -4.03
CA VAL A 340 17.10 -16.73 -4.55
C VAL A 340 16.39 -15.50 -5.07
N HIS A 341 16.88 -14.32 -4.67
CA HIS A 341 16.55 -13.04 -5.27
C HIS A 341 17.76 -12.50 -6.01
N THR A 342 17.53 -11.92 -7.19
CA THR A 342 18.58 -11.26 -7.96
C THR A 342 18.14 -9.86 -8.31
N VAL A 343 18.99 -8.87 -8.05
CA VAL A 343 18.75 -7.47 -8.40
C VAL A 343 19.81 -7.03 -9.39
N LEU A 344 19.37 -6.45 -10.51
CA LEU A 344 20.24 -5.78 -11.46
C LEU A 344 19.72 -4.36 -11.66
N ARG A 345 20.53 -3.36 -11.35
CA ARG A 345 20.24 -1.95 -11.63
C ARG A 345 21.38 -1.35 -12.42
N THR A 346 21.02 -0.46 -13.33
CA THR A 346 21.97 0.35 -14.10
C THR A 346 21.85 1.79 -13.61
N PRO A 347 22.42 2.13 -12.43
CA PRO A 347 22.48 3.52 -12.04
C PRO A 347 23.29 4.25 -13.10
N HIS A 348 22.77 5.32 -13.67
CA HIS A 348 23.56 6.20 -14.53
C HIS A 348 24.14 7.33 -13.67
N GLY A 349 24.71 6.97 -12.51
CA GLY A 349 25.18 7.93 -11.51
C GLY A 349 24.11 8.92 -11.02
N ASN A 350 22.81 8.60 -11.03
CA ASN A 350 21.73 9.55 -10.70
C ASN A 350 21.59 10.69 -11.74
N ASP A 351 21.89 10.42 -13.01
CA ASP A 351 21.67 11.33 -14.14
C ASP A 351 20.24 11.88 -14.23
N TYR A 352 19.22 11.06 -14.02
CA TYR A 352 17.81 11.44 -14.07
C TYR A 352 17.49 12.44 -12.96
N GLY A 353 17.92 12.14 -11.72
CA GLY A 353 17.77 13.04 -10.59
C GLY A 353 18.53 14.36 -10.79
N ARG A 354 19.75 14.29 -11.33
CA ARG A 354 20.55 15.50 -11.63
C ARG A 354 19.97 16.32 -12.79
N ALA A 355 19.44 15.67 -13.83
CA ALA A 355 18.75 16.34 -14.93
C ALA A 355 17.47 17.02 -14.45
N TRP A 356 16.70 16.35 -13.60
CA TRP A 356 15.51 16.91 -12.96
C TRP A 356 15.83 18.12 -12.08
N VAL A 357 16.87 18.04 -11.24
CA VAL A 357 17.34 19.17 -10.43
C VAL A 357 17.79 20.35 -11.31
N ARG A 358 18.53 20.09 -12.40
CA ARG A 358 18.91 21.14 -13.36
C ARG A 358 17.70 21.79 -14.02
N GLN A 359 16.70 21.00 -14.43
CA GLN A 359 15.45 21.51 -14.99
C GLN A 359 14.69 22.39 -13.99
N TRP A 360 14.60 21.95 -12.74
CA TRP A 360 13.96 22.70 -11.66
C TRP A 360 14.70 24.01 -11.34
N GLN A 361 16.05 23.99 -11.34
CA GLN A 361 16.87 25.18 -11.13
C GLN A 361 16.70 26.17 -12.30
N ALA A 362 16.74 25.69 -13.55
CA ALA A 362 16.54 26.51 -14.75
C ALA A 362 15.13 27.12 -14.81
N GLY A 363 14.10 26.39 -14.36
CA GLY A 363 12.73 26.89 -14.27
C GLY A 363 12.50 27.93 -13.17
N ARG A 364 13.48 28.13 -12.27
CA ARG A 364 13.40 29.09 -11.16
C ARG A 364 14.24 30.36 -11.34
N GLY A 365 14.98 30.49 -12.44
CA GLY A 365 15.72 31.70 -12.78
C GLY A 365 16.66 32.18 -11.65
N GLN A 366 17.85 31.58 -11.57
CA GLN A 366 19.05 32.28 -11.11
C GLN A 366 19.89 32.66 -12.33
#